data_AF-A0A0F4QZD0-F1
#
_entry.id   AF-A0A0F4QZD0-F1
#
_cell.length_a   1.000
_cell.length_b   1.000
_cell.length_c   1.000
_cell.angle_alpha   90.00
_cell.angle_beta   90.00
_cell.angle_gamma   90.00
#
_symmetry.space_group_name_H-M   'P 1'
#
loop_
_entity.id
_entity.type
_entity.pdbx_description
1 polymer ?
#
loop_
_entity_poly.entity_id
_entity_poly.type
_entity_poly.pdbx_seq_one_letter_code
_entity_poly.pdbx_strand_id
1 'polypeptide(L)' 'MLEMLRNGDLPLAPTVLALQLCLCLGINLLVAYKYQYSKAVAVLVAFVPFINIYATCVYIALAIFHSRKAKNTGNPS' A
#
# COMPACT_ATOMS: atom_id res chain seq x y z
N MET A 1 -18.28 9.14 -8.94
CA MET A 1 -17.01 8.66 -8.31
C MET A 1 -16.14 9.81 -7.80
N LEU A 2 -15.90 10.87 -8.58
CA LEU A 2 -15.09 12.03 -8.14
C LEU A 2 -15.73 12.81 -6.97
N GLU A 3 -17.07 12.89 -6.92
CA GLU A 3 -17.82 13.58 -5.86
C GLU A 3 -17.82 12.84 -4.52
N MET A 4 -17.76 11.50 -4.53
CA MET A 4 -17.68 10.68 -3.30
C MET A 4 -16.29 10.80 -2.62
N LEU A 5 -15.23 11.05 -3.39
CA LEU A 5 -13.91 11.41 -2.86
C LEU A 5 -13.89 12.83 -2.26
N ARG A 6 -14.70 13.73 -2.82
CA ARG A 6 -14.76 15.14 -2.39
C ARG A 6 -15.54 15.34 -1.09
N ASN A 7 -16.52 14.47 -0.83
CA ASN A 7 -17.37 14.52 0.37
C ASN A 7 -16.78 13.79 1.59
N GLY A 8 -15.65 13.08 1.44
CA GLY A 8 -15.01 12.35 2.56
C GLY A 8 -15.76 11.10 3.03
N ASP A 9 -16.86 10.72 2.37
CA ASP A 9 -17.78 9.65 2.79
C ASP A 9 -17.25 8.23 2.54
N LEU A 10 -16.13 8.07 1.84
CA LEU A 10 -15.49 6.77 1.70
C LEU A 10 -14.00 6.92 2.00
N PRO A 11 -13.50 6.35 3.10
CA PRO A 11 -12.07 6.18 3.28
C PRO A 11 -11.64 5.03 2.35
N LEU A 12 -11.61 5.33 1.05
CA LEU A 12 -11.36 4.40 -0.05
C LEU A 12 -9.99 3.74 0.13
N ALA A 13 -9.02 4.49 0.64
CA ALA A 13 -7.67 4.00 0.91
C ALA A 13 -7.66 2.84 1.93
N PRO A 14 -8.13 2.98 3.19
CA PRO A 14 -8.12 1.87 4.15
C PRO A 14 -9.06 0.73 3.76
N THR A 15 -10.20 1.00 3.11
CA THR A 15 -11.10 -0.09 2.65
C THR A 15 -10.43 -0.94 1.56
N VAL A 16 -9.78 -0.31 0.58
CA VAL A 16 -9.03 -1.01 -0.47
C VAL A 16 -7.83 -1.76 0.13
N LEU A 17 -7.15 -1.17 1.11
CA LEU A 17 -6.03 -1.83 1.81
C LEU A 17 -6.48 -3.07 2.58
N ALA A 18 -7.61 -2.99 3.28
CA ALA A 18 -8.18 -4.12 4.01
C ALA A 18 -8.63 -5.23 3.06
N LEU A 19 -9.28 -4.88 1.95
CA LEU A 19 -9.68 -5.86 0.93
C LEU A 19 -8.45 -6.56 0.32
N GLN A 20 -7.40 -5.79 -0.01
CA GLN A 20 -6.15 -6.31 -0.53
C GLN A 20 -5.49 -7.28 0.47
N LEU A 21 -5.49 -6.96 1.76
CA LEU A 21 -4.94 -7.80 2.83
C LEU A 21 -5.69 -9.13 2.92
N CYS A 22 -7.02 -9.08 2.91
CA CYS A 22 -7.86 -10.28 2.94
C CYS A 22 -7.60 -11.18 1.71
N LEU A 23 -7.48 -10.59 0.52
CA LEU A 23 -7.19 -11.35 -0.71
C LEU A 23 -5.81 -11.98 -0.68
N CYS A 24 -4.78 -11.22 -0.30
CA CYS A 24 -3.40 -11.73 -0.21
C CYS A 24 -3.28 -12.86 0.81
N LEU A 25 -3.86 -12.71 2.00
CA LEU A 25 -3.87 -13.78 3.01
C LEU A 25 -4.67 -14.99 2.54
N GLY A 26 -5.87 -14.78 1.98
CA GLY A 26 -6.73 -15.86 1.50
C GLY A 26 -6.06 -16.71 0.42
N ILE A 27 -5.45 -16.08 -0.58
CA ILE A 27 -4.75 -16.79 -1.67
C ILE A 27 -3.52 -17.54 -1.11
N ASN A 28 -2.70 -16.90 -0.28
CA ASN A 28 -1.50 -17.55 0.27
C ASN A 28 -1.86 -18.74 1.18
N LEU A 29 -2.91 -18.62 2.01
CA LEU A 29 -3.38 -19.74 2.82
C LEU A 29 -3.98 -20.86 1.98
N LEU A 30 -4.70 -20.54 0.90
CA LEU A 30 -5.26 -21.54 -0.02
C LEU A 30 -4.14 -22.31 -0.75
N VAL A 31 -3.09 -21.60 -1.19
CA VAL A 31 -1.88 -22.22 -1.76
C VAL A 31 -1.19 -23.09 -0.70
N ALA A 32 -1.02 -22.59 0.52
CA ALA A 32 -0.37 -23.36 1.59
C ALA A 32 -1.13 -24.64 1.92
N TYR A 33 -2.47 -24.58 1.95
CA TYR A 33 -3.32 -25.74 2.16
C TYR A 33 -3.20 -26.74 1.01
N LYS A 34 -3.26 -26.26 -0.24
CA LYS A 34 -3.21 -27.11 -1.45
C LYS A 34 -1.86 -27.82 -1.61
N TYR A 35 -0.76 -27.14 -1.31
CA TYR A 35 0.60 -27.65 -1.50
C TYR A 35 1.27 -28.14 -0.22
N GLN A 36 0.51 -28.27 0.89
CA GLN A 36 1.02 -28.73 2.20
C GLN A 36 2.20 -27.89 2.73
N TYR A 37 2.26 -26.60 2.38
CA TYR A 37 3.26 -25.69 2.91
C TYR A 37 2.92 -25.21 4.31
N SER A 38 3.94 -24.77 5.05
CA SER A 38 3.76 -24.20 6.38
C SER A 38 2.86 -22.96 6.35
N LYS A 39 1.74 -23.02 7.07
CA LYS A 39 0.78 -21.91 7.21
C LYS A 39 1.43 -20.64 7.76
N ALA A 40 2.42 -20.80 8.65
CA ALA A 40 3.18 -19.69 9.22
C ALA A 40 3.97 -18.95 8.13
N VAL A 41 4.61 -19.68 7.23
CA VAL A 41 5.36 -19.09 6.10
C VAL A 41 4.41 -18.38 5.14
N ALA A 42 3.26 -18.97 4.86
CA ALA A 42 2.25 -18.35 3.99
C ALA A 42 1.72 -17.02 4.52
N VAL A 43 1.49 -16.94 5.84
CA VAL A 43 1.09 -15.69 6.50
C VAL A 43 2.22 -14.66 6.41
N LEU A 44 3.47 -15.03 6.69
CA LEU A 44 4.62 -14.12 6.58
C LEU A 44 4.80 -13.58 5.15
N VAL A 45 4.68 -14.43 4.14
CA VAL A 45 4.85 -14.05 2.73
C VAL A 45 3.69 -13.16 2.26
N ALA A 46 2.48 -13.33 2.81
CA ALA A 46 1.34 -12.46 2.49
C ALA A 46 1.58 -10.98 2.85
N PHE A 47 2.50 -10.67 3.78
CA PHE A 47 2.84 -9.30 4.17
C PHE A 47 3.88 -8.62 3.25
N VAL A 48 4.62 -9.38 2.45
CA VAL A 48 5.64 -8.84 1.52
C VAL A 48 5.10 -7.74 0.59
N PRO A 49 3.95 -7.89 -0.10
CA PRO A 49 3.42 -6.82 -0.94
C PRO A 49 3.07 -5.56 -0.16
N PHE A 50 2.68 -5.66 1.12
CA PHE A 50 2.35 -4.50 1.96
C PHE A 50 3.61 -3.69 2.31
N ILE A 51 4.69 -4.39 2.65
CA ILE A 51 5.99 -3.75 2.89
C ILE A 51 6.46 -3.02 1.63
N ASN A 52 6.27 -3.63 0.45
CA ASN A 52 6.67 -3.02 -0.82
C ASN A 52 5.83 -1.78 -1.18
N ILE A 53 4.51 -1.84 -0.96
CA ILE A 53 3.62 -0.68 -1.14
C ILE A 53 4.04 0.44 -0.18
N TYR A 54 4.31 0.13 1.09
CA TYR A 54 4.76 1.11 2.07
C TYR A 54 6.07 1.77 1.64
N ALA A 55 7.08 0.99 1.24
CA ALA A 55 8.36 1.50 0.78
C ALA A 55 8.20 2.41 -0.46
N THR A 56 7.35 2.01 -1.40
CA THR A 56 7.03 2.80 -2.60
C THR A 56 6.36 4.13 -2.24
N CYS A 57 5.38 4.11 -1.33
CA CYS A 57 4.70 5.31 -0.86
C CYS A 57 5.66 6.27 -0.14
N VAL A 58 6.54 5.75 0.71
CA VAL A 58 7.57 6.55 1.39
C VAL A 58 8.53 7.17 0.38
N TYR A 59 8.98 6.40 -0.61
CA TYR A 59 9.87 6.91 -1.66
C TYR A 59 9.21 8.04 -2.47
N ILE A 60 7.95 7.87 -2.88
CA ILE A 60 7.20 8.91 -3.59
C ILE A 60 7.03 10.16 -2.71
N ALA A 61 6.70 9.99 -1.42
CA ALA A 61 6.56 11.11 -0.49
C ALA A 61 7.89 11.88 -0.33
N LEU A 62 9.01 11.16 -0.18
CA LEU A 62 10.34 11.76 -0.10
C LEU A 62 10.73 12.48 -1.39
N ALA A 63 10.44 11.89 -2.56
CA ALA A 63 10.68 12.50 -3.86
C ALA A 63 9.86 13.80 -4.04
N ILE A 64 8.58 13.79 -3.65
CA ILE A 64 7.74 14.99 -3.65
C ILE A 64 8.30 16.05 -2.68
N PHE A 65 8.72 15.64 -1.48
CA PHE A 65 9.26 16.57 -0.48
C PHE A 65 10.57 17.23 -0.94
N HIS A 66 11.50 16.45 -1.50
CA HIS A 66 12.74 16.97 -2.08
C HIS A 66 12.47 17.88 -3.29
N SER A 67 11.55 17.50 -4.17
CA SER A 67 11.16 18.31 -5.33
C SER A 67 10.53 19.65 -4.91
N ARG A 68 9.66 19.65 -3.89
CA ARG A 68 9.08 20.87 -3.32
C ARG A 68 10.12 21.74 -2.62
N LYS A 69 11.08 21.14 -1.91
CA LYS A 69 12.18 21.87 -1.28
C LYS A 69 13.05 22.57 -2.33
N ALA A 70 13.42 21.88 -3.41
CA ALA A 70 14.17 22.47 -4.52
C ALA A 70 13.43 23.63 -5.19
N LYS A 71 12.11 23.53 -5.37
CA LYS A 71 11.28 24.61 -5.94
C LYS A 71 11.20 25.85 -5.04
N ASN A 72 11.25 25.68 -3.72
CA ASN A 72 11.23 26.78 -2.74
C ASN A 72 12.62 27.36 -2.41
N THR A 73 13.72 26.72 -2.82
CA THR A 73 15.09 27.29 -2.68
C THR A 73 15.59 27.96 -3.96
N GLY A 74 14.78 27.97 -5.02
CA GLY A 74 15.14 28.47 -6.34
C GLY A 74 14.32 29.67 -6.83
N ASN A 75 13.78 30.50 -5.94
CA ASN A 75 13.19 31.77 -6.36
C ASN A 75 13.50 32.95 -5.42
N PRO A 76 14.64 33.63 -5.62
CA PRO A 76 14.70 35.08 -5.49
C PRO A 76 14.20 35.69 -6.81
N SER A 77 12.89 35.89 -6.93
CA SER A 77 12.33 36.86 -7.89
C SER A 77 11.37 37.77 -7.14
#